data_AF-A0A8T5PX19-F1
#
_entry.id   AF-A0A8T5PX19-F1
#
_cell.length_a   1.000
_cell.length_b   1.000
_cell.length_c   1.000
_cell.angle_alpha   90.00
_cell.angle_beta   90.00
_cell.angle_gamma   90.00
#
_symmetry.space_group_name_H-M   'P 1'
#
loop_
_entity.id
_entity.type
_entity.pdbx_description
1 polymer ?
#
loop_
_entity_poly.entity_id
_entity_poly.type
_entity_poly.pdbx_seq_one_letter_code
_entity_poly.pdbx_strand_id
1 'polypeptide(L)' 'VTNGGCQALCPSHGHYCFGCHGYWEDSNVEALRELFKENGFDKDEIRRIFTKFACTNKILSESQVLK' A
#
# COMPACT_ATOMS: atom_id res chain seq x y z
N VAL A 1 -2.36 1.64 -5.23
CA VAL A 1 -1.37 0.59 -4.92
C VAL A 1 -1.94 -0.81 -5.12
N THR A 2 -3.21 -1.04 -4.78
CA THR A 2 -3.86 -2.33 -5.03
C THR A 2 -4.85 -2.21 -6.19
N ASN A 3 -5.12 -3.29 -6.91
CA ASN A 3 -6.18 -3.30 -7.92
C ASN A 3 -7.54 -2.97 -7.30
N GLY A 4 -8.38 -2.24 -8.05
CA GLY A 4 -9.72 -1.86 -7.63
C GLY A 4 -10.78 -2.95 -7.86
N GLY A 5 -12.06 -2.55 -7.78
CA GLY A 5 -13.21 -3.42 -8.09
C GLY A 5 -13.95 -3.98 -6.88
N CYS A 6 -13.36 -3.97 -5.69
CA CYS A 6 -14.01 -4.43 -4.44
C CYS A 6 -14.89 -3.37 -3.75
N GLN A 7 -15.12 -2.22 -4.41
CA GLN A 7 -15.92 -1.10 -3.88
C GLN A 7 -15.46 -0.59 -2.50
N ALA A 8 -14.16 -0.70 -2.21
CA ALA A 8 -13.57 -0.30 -0.94
C ALA A 8 -14.26 -0.96 0.28
N LEU A 9 -14.69 -2.23 0.15
CA LEU A 9 -15.39 -2.98 1.19
C LEU A 9 -14.77 -2.83 2.59
N CYS A 10 -13.45 -2.99 2.73
CA CYS A 10 -12.80 -2.90 4.05
C CYS A 10 -12.84 -1.45 4.61
N PRO A 11 -12.40 -0.42 3.86
CA PRO A 11 -12.58 0.99 4.25
C PRO A 11 -14.01 1.38 4.62
N SER A 12 -15.01 0.91 3.87
CA SER A 12 -16.42 1.19 4.13
C SER A 12 -16.92 0.67 5.48
N HIS A 13 -16.20 -0.26 6.10
CA HIS A 13 -16.50 -0.82 7.41
C HIS A 13 -15.50 -0.39 8.49
N GLY A 14 -14.73 0.68 8.26
CA GLY A 14 -13.77 1.21 9.23
C GLY A 14 -12.48 0.38 9.38
N HIS A 15 -12.22 -0.53 8.45
CA HIS A 15 -10.97 -1.28 8.39
C HIS A 15 -10.03 -0.70 7.32
N TYR A 16 -8.72 -0.86 7.50
CA TYR A 16 -7.77 -0.55 6.44
C TYR A 16 -7.92 -1.53 5.27
N CYS A 17 -7.57 -1.09 4.05
CA CYS A 17 -7.54 -1.99 2.90
C CYS A 17 -6.53 -3.12 3.13
N PHE A 18 -6.91 -4.37 2.92
CA PHE A 18 -5.98 -5.50 3.04
C PHE A 18 -5.12 -5.74 1.78
N GLY A 19 -5.52 -5.18 0.63
CA GLY A 19 -4.84 -5.37 -0.65
C GLY A 19 -5.03 -6.74 -1.30
N CYS A 20 -6.16 -7.39 -1.05
CA CYS A 20 -6.48 -8.73 -1.58
C CYS A 20 -6.48 -8.85 -3.11
N HIS A 21 -6.66 -7.75 -3.85
CA HIS A 21 -6.63 -7.77 -5.32
C HIS A 21 -5.21 -7.58 -5.89
N GLY A 22 -4.17 -7.60 -5.05
CA GLY A 22 -2.77 -7.51 -5.47
C GLY A 22 -2.34 -6.12 -5.97
N TYR A 23 -1.05 -5.99 -6.25
CA TYR A 23 -0.41 -4.73 -6.64
C TYR A 23 -0.88 -4.22 -8.01
N TRP A 24 -1.09 -2.91 -8.11
CA TRP A 24 -1.32 -2.17 -9.36
C TRP A 24 0.00 -1.57 -9.84
N GLU A 25 0.44 -1.96 -11.04
CA GLU A 25 1.75 -1.63 -11.59
C GLU A 25 1.98 -0.12 -11.73
N ASP A 26 0.97 0.60 -12.20
CA ASP A 26 1.01 2.05 -12.42
C ASP A 26 0.50 2.82 -11.20
N SER A 27 0.83 2.35 -9.99
CA SER A 27 0.45 3.03 -8.77
C SER A 27 1.53 4.01 -8.30
N ASN A 28 1.10 5.20 -7.86
CA ASN A 28 2.00 6.18 -7.26
C ASN A 28 2.29 5.83 -5.80
N VAL A 29 3.22 4.88 -5.60
CA VAL A 29 3.62 4.38 -4.28
C VAL A 29 4.33 5.44 -3.43
N GLU A 30 5.05 6.37 -4.06
CA GLU A 30 5.82 7.40 -3.37
C GLU A 30 4.90 8.45 -2.75
N ALA A 31 3.89 8.93 -3.49
CA ALA A 31 2.90 9.85 -2.96
C ALA A 31 2.13 9.23 -1.77
N LEU A 32 1.78 7.94 -1.86
CA LEU A 32 1.12 7.25 -0.75
C LEU A 32 2.04 7.10 0.48
N ARG A 33 3.35 6.88 0.27
CA ARG A 33 4.33 6.85 1.37
C ARG A 33 4.37 8.18 2.11
N GLU A 34 4.44 9.30 1.40
CA GLU A 34 4.46 10.62 2.02
C GLU A 34 3.15 10.91 2.76
N LEU A 35 2.00 10.55 2.19
CA LEU A 35 0.72 10.65 2.90
C LEU A 35 0.71 9.86 4.21
N PHE A 36 1.26 8.64 4.24
CA PHE A 36 1.34 7.89 5.49
C PHE A 36 2.26 8.57 6.52
N LYS A 37 3.40 9.13 6.09
CA LYS A 37 4.27 9.88 7.00
C LYS A 37 3.57 11.12 7.58
N GLU A 38 2.85 11.87 6.74
CA GLU A 38 2.06 13.03 7.16
C GLU A 38 0.96 12.67 8.16
N ASN A 39 0.41 11.45 8.06
CA ASN A 39 -0.58 10.90 8.99
C ASN A 39 0.05 10.23 10.22
N GLY A 40 1.37 10.35 10.42
CA GLY A 40 2.06 9.90 11.63
C GLY A 40 2.44 8.43 11.66
N PHE A 41 2.36 7.71 10.54
CA PHE A 41 2.83 6.32 10.47
C PHE A 41 4.36 6.28 10.48
N ASP A 42 4.92 5.32 11.22
CA ASP A 42 6.35 5.09 11.22
C ASP A 42 6.82 4.34 9.95
N LYS A 43 8.14 4.34 9.72
CA LYS A 43 8.73 3.69 8.53
C LYS A 43 8.41 2.18 8.47
N ASP A 44 8.38 1.49 9.60
CA ASP A 44 8.13 0.05 9.68
C ASP A 44 6.66 -0.29 9.44
N GLU A 45 5.72 0.53 9.94
CA GLU A 45 4.30 0.41 9.67
C GLU A 45 4.00 0.56 8.18
N ILE A 46 4.56 1.61 7.57
CA ILE A 46 4.48 1.83 6.13
C ILE A 46 5.02 0.61 5.39
N ARG A 47 6.21 0.13 5.75
CA ARG A 47 6.82 -1.06 5.13
C ARG A 47 5.91 -2.29 5.22
N ARG A 48 5.26 -2.52 6.38
CA ARG A 48 4.34 -3.65 6.60
C ARG A 48 3.08 -3.54 5.75
N ILE A 49 2.49 -2.35 5.63
CA ILE A 49 1.31 -2.10 4.79
C ILE A 49 1.64 -2.40 3.33
N PHE A 50 2.74 -1.84 2.83
CA PHE A 50 3.19 -2.04 1.45
C PHE A 50 3.59 -3.50 1.17
N THR A 51 4.15 -4.20 2.16
CA THR A 51 4.42 -5.65 2.05
C THR A 51 3.12 -6.43 1.90
N LYS A 52 2.03 -6.08 2.60
CA LYS A 52 0.72 -6.75 2.42
C LYS A 52 0.14 -6.54 1.02
N PHE A 53 0.33 -5.35 0.44
CA PHE A 53 -0.26 -5.01 -0.86
C PHE A 53 0.41 -5.71 -2.04
N ALA A 54 1.68 -6.05 -1.91
CA ALA A 54 2.46 -6.52 -3.04
C ALA A 54 3.27 -7.78 -2.80
N CYS A 55 3.38 -8.29 -1.56
CA CYS A 55 4.11 -9.46 -1.05
C CYS A 55 5.53 -9.72 -1.62
N THR A 56 5.69 -9.81 -2.93
CA THR A 56 6.92 -10.10 -3.70
C THR A 56 6.96 -9.40 -5.07
N ASN A 57 6.22 -8.30 -5.29
CA ASN A 57 6.29 -7.59 -6.57
C ASN A 57 7.66 -6.89 -6.75
N LYS A 58 8.35 -7.20 -7.84
CA LYS A 58 9.68 -6.68 -8.15
C LYS A 58 9.71 -5.15 -8.22
N ILE A 59 8.66 -4.53 -8.78
CA ILE A 59 8.53 -3.07 -8.90
C ILE A 59 8.51 -2.42 -7.51
N LEU A 60 7.76 -3.00 -6.56
CA LEU A 60 7.72 -2.47 -5.20
C LEU A 60 9.02 -2.74 -4.44
N SER A 61 9.67 -3.90 -4.66
CA SER A 61 10.96 -4.22 -4.04
C SER A 61 12.09 -3.25 -4.43
N GLU A 62 12.00 -2.69 -5.64
CA GLU A 62 12.96 -1.72 -6.15
C GLU A 62 12.62 -0.27 -5.72
N SER A 63 11.40 -0.03 -5.24
CA SER A 63 10.92 1.29 -4.80
C SER A 63 11.61 1.77 -3.52
N GLN A 64 11.70 3.10 -3.35
CA GLN A 64 12.22 3.72 -2.12
C GLN A 64 11.34 3.45 -0.89
N VAL A 65 10.13 2.91 -1.06
CA VAL A 65 9.21 2.62 0.04
C VAL A 65 9.69 1.42 0.88
N LEU A 66 10.34 0.44 0.26
CA LEU A 66 10.85 -0.76 0.93
C LEU A 66 12.35 -0.72 1.26
N LYS A 67 13.07 0.33 0.81
CA LYS A 67 14.49 0.61 1.12
C LYS A 67 14.61 1.54 2.33
#